data_AF-A0A7X3QBG7-F1
#
_entry.id   AF-A0A7X3QBG7-F1
#
_cell.length_a   1.000
_cell.length_b   1.000
_cell.length_c   1.000
_cell.angle_alpha   90.00
_cell.angle_beta   90.00
_cell.angle_gamma   90.00
#
_symmetry.space_group_name_H-M   'P 1'
#
loop_
_entity.id
_entity.type
_entity.pdbx_description
1 polymer ?
#
loop_
_entity_poly.entity_id
_entity_poly.type
_entity_poly.pdbx_seq_one_letter_code
_entity_poly.pdbx_strand_id
1 'polypeptide(L)'
;MRTRVLAVALGLIGCMALAPALAAAQPAETAPRTPWGDPDLQGIWNNSTLTPFQRPVEQADKEFLTEEEAADIEQAEIAKNEALLNRPALRTVAGASVDRGVDGAPGAYNNFWMERGTTVLPNRRTSVIT
;
A
#
# COMPACT_ATOMS: atom_id res chain seq x y z
N MET A 1 30.93 -33.62 -31.22
CA MET A 1 29.51 -33.34 -30.93
C MET A 1 29.03 -34.01 -29.63
N ARG A 2 29.17 -35.33 -29.46
CA ARG A 2 28.73 -36.07 -28.26
C ARG A 2 29.23 -35.52 -26.91
N THR A 3 30.51 -35.15 -26.81
CA THR A 3 31.11 -34.59 -25.58
C THR A 3 30.54 -33.22 -25.19
N ARG A 4 30.17 -32.39 -26.17
CA ARG A 4 29.54 -31.08 -25.92
C ARG A 4 28.09 -31.23 -25.44
N VAL A 5 27.36 -32.21 -25.97
CA VAL A 5 25.99 -32.52 -25.54
C VAL A 5 25.96 -33.07 -24.10
N LEU A 6 26.90 -33.96 -23.75
CA LEU A 6 27.06 -34.48 -22.39
C LEU A 6 27.40 -33.38 -21.38
N ALA A 7 28.31 -32.45 -21.72
CA ALA A 7 28.67 -31.33 -20.85
C ALA A 7 27.48 -30.39 -20.58
N VAL A 8 26.65 -30.11 -21.59
CA VAL A 8 25.44 -29.28 -21.45
C VAL A 8 24.38 -29.98 -20.60
N ALA A 9 24.17 -31.29 -20.80
CA ALA A 9 23.22 -32.07 -20.01
C ALA A 9 23.63 -32.15 -18.53
N LEU A 10 24.92 -32.36 -18.24
CA LEU A 10 25.46 -32.32 -16.87
C LEU A 10 25.33 -30.93 -16.22
N GLY A 11 25.56 -29.86 -16.99
CA GLY A 11 25.35 -28.48 -16.53
C GLY A 11 23.89 -28.20 -16.17
N LEU A 12 22.94 -28.64 -17.01
CA LEU A 12 21.49 -28.49 -16.76
C LEU A 12 21.03 -29.28 -15.53
N ILE A 13 21.53 -30.50 -15.33
CA ILE A 13 21.24 -31.32 -14.15
C ILE A 13 21.83 -30.66 -12.89
N GLY A 14 23.04 -30.11 -12.98
CA GLY A 14 23.64 -29.32 -11.91
C GLY A 14 22.80 -28.10 -11.53
N CYS A 15 22.34 -27.31 -12.50
CA CYS A 15 21.47 -26.15 -12.26
C CYS A 15 20.12 -26.54 -11.65
N MET A 16 19.48 -27.64 -12.10
CA MET A 16 18.24 -28.13 -11.51
C MET A 16 18.43 -28.67 -10.09
N ALA A 17 19.56 -29.32 -9.80
CA ALA A 17 19.85 -29.87 -8.48
C ALA A 17 20.16 -28.80 -7.42
N LEU A 18 20.71 -27.64 -7.83
CA LEU A 18 21.03 -26.53 -6.93
C LEU A 18 19.86 -25.56 -6.66
N ALA A 19 18.83 -25.54 -7.51
CA ALA A 19 17.66 -24.68 -7.33
C ALA A 19 16.94 -24.82 -5.96
N PRO A 20 16.67 -26.03 -5.42
CA PRO A 20 16.00 -26.16 -4.12
C PRO A 20 16.89 -25.74 -2.94
N ALA A 21 18.21 -25.85 -3.05
CA ALA A 21 19.14 -25.39 -2.02
C ALA A 21 19.17 -23.85 -1.91
N LEU A 22 19.05 -23.16 -3.04
CA LEU A 22 18.92 -21.69 -3.09
C LEU A 22 17.60 -21.19 -2.50
N ALA A 23 16.51 -21.93 -2.70
CA ALA A 23 15.20 -21.60 -2.11
C ALA A 23 15.17 -21.82 -0.59
N ALA A 24 15.81 -22.88 -0.09
CA ALA A 24 15.88 -23.19 1.33
C ALA A 24 16.87 -22.31 2.12
N ALA A 25 17.79 -21.62 1.44
CA ALA A 25 18.76 -20.71 2.03
C ALA A 25 18.20 -19.29 2.28
N GLN A 26 16.96 -19.02 1.86
CA GLN A 26 16.29 -17.78 2.24
C GLN A 26 16.04 -17.82 3.76
N PRO A 27 16.50 -16.83 4.54
CA PRO A 27 16.15 -16.77 5.95
C PRO A 27 14.63 -16.75 6.05
N ALA A 28 14.05 -17.76 6.69
CA ALA A 28 12.65 -17.75 7.04
C ALA A 28 12.47 -16.58 8.01
N GLU A 29 11.80 -15.53 7.54
CA GLU A 29 11.51 -14.36 8.35
C GLU A 29 10.49 -14.80 9.41
N THR A 30 10.99 -15.23 10.58
CA THR A 30 10.13 -15.60 11.69
C THR A 30 9.51 -14.33 12.23
N ALA A 31 8.22 -14.15 11.96
CA ALA A 31 7.44 -13.08 12.56
C ALA A 31 7.69 -13.06 14.08
N PRO A 32 7.90 -11.87 14.68
CA PRO A 32 8.04 -11.74 16.13
C PRO A 32 6.91 -12.45 16.86
N ARG A 33 7.23 -13.09 17.98
CA ARG A 33 6.23 -13.76 18.82
C ARG A 33 6.33 -13.28 20.25
N THR A 34 5.19 -13.24 20.92
CA THR A 34 5.10 -12.93 22.34
C THR A 34 5.71 -14.08 23.17
N PRO A 35 6.06 -13.85 24.45
CA PRO A 35 6.53 -14.93 25.34
C PRO A 35 5.57 -16.11 25.50
N TRP A 36 4.28 -15.92 25.18
CA TRP A 36 3.25 -16.96 25.22
C TRP A 36 2.94 -17.58 23.85
N GLY A 37 3.68 -17.23 22.80
CA GLY A 37 3.67 -17.93 21.51
C GLY A 37 2.77 -17.34 20.42
N ASP A 38 2.06 -16.24 20.69
CA ASP A 38 1.23 -15.54 19.70
C ASP A 38 2.08 -14.63 18.80
N PRO A 39 1.61 -14.27 17.59
CA PRO A 39 2.24 -13.21 16.81
C PRO A 39 2.34 -11.91 17.61
N ASP A 40 3.52 -11.33 17.68
CA ASP A 40 3.75 -10.05 18.34
C ASP A 40 3.52 -8.91 17.33
N LEU A 41 2.40 -8.21 17.51
CA LEU A 41 1.97 -7.08 16.67
C LEU A 41 2.39 -5.72 17.27
N GLN A 42 3.31 -5.70 18.23
CA GLN A 42 3.84 -4.46 18.78
C GLN A 42 4.69 -3.72 17.73
N GLY A 43 4.57 -2.40 17.72
CA GLY A 43 5.29 -1.55 16.79
C GLY A 43 4.65 -0.18 16.64
N ILE A 44 5.23 0.63 15.75
CA ILE A 44 4.65 1.90 15.30
C ILE A 44 3.95 1.62 13.98
N TRP A 45 2.63 1.77 13.98
CA TRP A 45 1.79 1.56 12.81
C TRP A 45 1.41 2.90 12.20
N ASN A 46 1.45 2.99 10.87
CA ASN A 46 1.04 4.17 10.12
C ASN A 46 0.08 3.75 8.99
N ASN A 47 -1.00 4.50 8.80
CA ASN A 47 -1.98 4.31 7.73
C ASN A 47 -2.02 5.49 6.73
N SER A 48 -1.05 6.40 6.76
CA SER A 48 -0.87 7.52 5.83
C SER A 48 -0.49 7.04 4.42
N THR A 49 -1.45 6.47 3.70
CA THR A 49 -1.29 6.09 2.30
C THR A 49 -2.60 6.23 1.55
N LEU A 50 -2.50 6.54 0.26
CA LEU A 50 -3.62 6.58 -0.67
C LEU A 50 -4.03 5.19 -1.17
N THR A 51 -3.21 4.16 -0.94
CA THR A 51 -3.55 2.77 -1.30
C THR A 51 -4.69 2.27 -0.40
N PRO A 52 -5.85 1.90 -0.96
CA PRO A 52 -6.97 1.39 -0.18
C PRO A 52 -6.61 0.11 0.58
N PHE A 53 -7.24 -0.12 1.73
CA PHE A 53 -7.04 -1.37 2.45
C PHE A 53 -7.48 -2.57 1.59
N GLN A 54 -8.71 -2.54 1.09
CA GLN A 54 -9.28 -3.51 0.16
C GLN A 54 -9.48 -2.89 -1.22
N ARG A 55 -9.29 -3.68 -2.28
CA ARG A 55 -9.40 -3.21 -3.66
C ARG A 55 -10.82 -2.71 -3.97
N PRO A 56 -10.96 -1.48 -4.50
CA PRO A 56 -12.25 -0.99 -4.98
C PRO A 56 -12.83 -1.87 -6.09
N VAL A 57 -14.16 -1.94 -6.18
CA VAL A 57 -14.85 -2.77 -7.18
C VAL A 57 -14.52 -2.30 -8.60
N GLU A 58 -14.34 -0.99 -8.82
CA GLU A 58 -13.96 -0.44 -10.12
C GLU A 58 -12.57 -0.88 -10.58
N GLN A 59 -11.74 -1.38 -9.66
CA GLN A 59 -10.38 -1.83 -9.90
C GLN A 59 -10.24 -3.36 -9.77
N ALA A 60 -11.33 -4.13 -9.71
CA ALA A 60 -11.30 -5.57 -9.41
C ALA A 60 -10.25 -6.36 -10.23
N ASP A 61 -10.16 -6.09 -11.53
CA ASP A 61 -9.24 -6.75 -12.48
C ASP A 61 -7.89 -6.04 -12.63
N LYS A 62 -7.63 -5.01 -11.82
CA LYS A 62 -6.45 -4.16 -11.89
C LYS A 62 -5.64 -4.27 -10.61
N GLU A 63 -4.68 -5.18 -10.59
CA GLU A 63 -3.85 -5.40 -9.41
C GLU A 63 -2.85 -4.25 -9.17
N PHE A 64 -2.36 -3.61 -10.23
CA PHE A 64 -1.34 -2.58 -10.16
C PHE A 64 -1.76 -1.30 -10.89
N LEU A 65 -1.37 -0.17 -10.32
CA LEU A 65 -1.38 1.13 -10.97
C LEU A 65 -0.15 1.28 -11.88
N THR A 66 -0.30 2.02 -12.97
CA THR A 66 0.85 2.56 -13.71
C THR A 66 1.50 3.69 -12.90
N GLU A 67 2.69 4.12 -13.32
CA GLU A 67 3.37 5.26 -12.70
C GLU A 67 2.61 6.57 -12.90
N GLU A 68 2.03 6.75 -14.08
CA GLU A 68 1.21 7.91 -14.40
C GLU A 68 -0.06 7.96 -13.53
N GLU A 69 -0.76 6.83 -13.40
CA GLU A 69 -1.98 6.77 -12.57
C GLU A 69 -1.68 6.99 -11.09
N ALA A 70 -0.55 6.46 -10.60
CA ALA A 70 -0.09 6.73 -9.25
C ALA A 70 0.17 8.24 -9.05
N ALA A 71 0.92 8.86 -9.96
CA ALA A 71 1.22 10.29 -9.90
C ALA A 71 -0.04 11.16 -9.97
N ASP A 72 -1.00 10.80 -10.82
CA ASP A 72 -2.29 11.50 -10.95
C ASP A 72 -3.08 11.46 -9.64
N ILE A 73 -3.14 10.29 -8.99
CA ILE A 73 -3.81 10.12 -7.69
C ILE A 73 -3.13 10.98 -6.61
N GLU A 74 -1.80 10.95 -6.54
CA GLU A 74 -1.02 11.72 -5.57
C GLU A 74 -1.21 13.23 -5.77
N GLN A 75 -1.15 13.70 -7.03
CA GLN A 75 -1.34 15.10 -7.36
C GLN A 75 -2.77 15.57 -7.07
N ALA A 76 -3.78 14.75 -7.38
CA ALA A 76 -5.17 15.04 -7.04
C ALA A 76 -5.38 15.16 -5.52
N GLU A 77 -4.75 14.30 -4.72
CA GLU A 77 -4.84 14.37 -3.27
C GLU A 77 -4.16 15.63 -2.72
N ILE A 78 -2.98 15.99 -3.22
CA ILE A 78 -2.28 17.22 -2.82
C ILE A 78 -3.16 18.45 -3.10
N ALA A 79 -3.73 18.55 -4.30
CA ALA A 79 -4.62 19.65 -4.66
C ALA A 79 -5.88 19.69 -3.76
N LYS A 80 -6.46 18.53 -3.45
CA LYS A 80 -7.60 18.43 -2.52
C LYS A 80 -7.21 18.91 -1.13
N ASN A 81 -6.06 18.50 -0.62
CA ASN A 81 -5.58 18.89 0.70
C ASN A 81 -5.31 20.39 0.78
N GLU A 82 -4.73 21.00 -0.25
CA GLU A 82 -4.52 22.44 -0.33
C GLU A 82 -5.84 23.22 -0.31
N ALA A 83 -6.83 22.78 -1.10
CA ALA A 83 -8.15 23.39 -1.13
C ALA A 83 -8.84 23.32 0.24
N LEU A 84 -8.77 22.16 0.92
CA LEU A 84 -9.37 21.97 2.23
C LEU A 84 -8.62 22.70 3.36
N LEU A 85 -7.30 22.88 3.24
CA LEU A 85 -6.49 23.63 4.20
C LEU A 85 -6.90 25.10 4.23
N ASN A 86 -7.22 25.68 3.07
CA ASN A 86 -7.57 27.08 2.91
C ASN A 86 -9.09 27.35 2.98
N ARG A 87 -9.90 26.32 3.21
CA ARG A 87 -11.37 26.45 3.26
C ARG A 87 -11.82 27.20 4.52
N PRO A 88 -12.73 28.18 4.41
CA PRO A 88 -13.31 28.83 5.59
C PRO A 88 -14.19 27.85 6.39
N ALA A 89 -14.21 28.04 7.70
CA ALA A 89 -15.09 27.29 8.58
C ALA A 89 -16.57 27.60 8.28
N LEU A 90 -17.39 26.55 8.30
CA LEU A 90 -18.85 26.64 8.26
C LEU A 90 -19.39 26.98 9.65
N ARG A 91 -20.48 27.73 9.69
CA ARG A 91 -21.14 28.12 10.93
C ARG A 91 -22.29 27.16 11.26
N THR A 92 -22.28 26.63 12.48
CA THR A 92 -23.40 25.85 13.02
C THR A 92 -24.64 26.74 13.19
N VAL A 93 -25.80 26.23 12.78
CA VAL A 93 -27.12 26.84 13.03
C VAL A 93 -28.00 25.86 13.79
N ALA A 94 -29.01 26.37 14.51
CA ALA A 94 -29.89 25.52 15.32
C ALA A 94 -30.56 24.43 14.45
N GLY A 95 -30.41 23.17 14.86
CA GLY A 95 -30.94 22.01 14.13
C GLY A 95 -30.04 21.45 13.02
N ALA A 96 -28.83 21.99 12.82
CA ALA A 96 -27.85 21.48 11.86
C ALA A 96 -26.49 21.20 12.51
N SER A 97 -25.77 20.19 12.03
CA SER A 97 -24.35 19.95 12.34
C SER A 97 -23.49 20.31 11.13
N VAL A 98 -22.32 20.89 11.39
CA VAL A 98 -21.28 21.18 10.40
C VAL A 98 -20.05 20.26 10.59
N ASP A 99 -20.18 19.20 11.39
CA ASP A 99 -19.07 18.24 11.59
C ASP A 99 -18.67 17.60 10.26
N ARG A 100 -19.67 17.29 9.42
CA ARG A 100 -19.47 16.89 8.03
C ARG A 100 -19.87 18.03 7.11
N GLY A 101 -18.87 18.63 6.46
CA GLY A 101 -19.05 19.62 5.41
C GLY A 101 -19.63 19.01 4.14
N VAL A 102 -19.71 19.84 3.10
CA VAL A 102 -20.41 19.57 1.82
C VAL A 102 -19.89 18.34 1.05
N ASP A 103 -18.67 17.91 1.34
CA ASP A 103 -17.89 16.88 0.64
C ASP A 103 -17.42 15.75 1.58
N GLY A 104 -17.95 15.70 2.80
CA GLY A 104 -17.50 14.74 3.81
C GLY A 104 -16.31 15.22 4.65
N ALA A 105 -15.63 16.30 4.26
CA ALA A 105 -14.53 16.88 5.03
C ALA A 105 -15.05 17.71 6.23
N PRO A 106 -14.26 17.94 7.28
CA PRO A 106 -14.66 18.77 8.42
C PRO A 106 -15.20 20.14 7.97
N GLY A 107 -16.40 20.49 8.44
CA GLY A 107 -17.00 21.80 8.13
C GLY A 107 -16.60 22.87 9.13
N ALA A 108 -16.45 22.52 10.42
CA ALA A 108 -16.15 23.46 11.49
C ALA A 108 -14.73 24.06 11.45
N TYR A 109 -13.78 23.41 10.76
CA TYR A 109 -12.38 23.84 10.62
C TYR A 109 -11.75 23.22 9.35
N ASN A 110 -10.50 23.57 9.06
CA ASN A 110 -9.78 23.10 7.87
C ASN A 110 -9.16 21.69 8.04
N ASN A 111 -8.53 21.15 6.99
CA ASN A 111 -8.00 19.78 7.01
C ASN A 111 -6.61 19.63 7.65
N PHE A 112 -6.10 20.66 8.35
CA PHE A 112 -4.74 20.67 8.94
C PHE A 112 -4.48 19.50 9.93
N TRP A 113 -5.50 19.10 10.67
CA TRP A 113 -5.38 18.05 11.70
C TRP A 113 -5.56 16.62 11.17
N MET A 114 -5.80 16.46 9.86
CA MET A 114 -6.10 15.16 9.25
C MET A 114 -4.85 14.62 8.57
N GLU A 115 -4.42 13.44 9.01
CA GLU A 115 -3.27 12.74 8.44
C GLU A 115 -3.78 11.61 7.53
N ARG A 116 -3.77 11.86 6.21
CA ARG A 116 -4.24 10.91 5.19
C ARG A 116 -3.12 10.33 4.32
N GLY A 117 -1.89 10.83 4.48
CA GLY A 117 -0.82 10.64 3.51
C GLY A 117 -1.10 11.31 2.16
N THR A 118 -0.09 11.31 1.30
CA THR A 118 -0.19 11.85 -0.07
C THR A 118 0.41 10.91 -1.10
N THR A 119 0.77 9.69 -0.71
CA THR A 119 1.48 8.74 -1.57
C THR A 119 0.76 7.40 -1.67
N VAL A 120 0.84 6.78 -2.83
CA VAL A 120 0.52 5.36 -2.98
C VAL A 120 1.70 4.53 -2.49
N LEU A 121 1.45 3.26 -2.13
CA LEU A 121 2.54 2.37 -1.76
C LEU A 121 3.52 2.16 -2.92
N PRO A 122 4.85 2.00 -2.67
CA PRO A 122 5.85 1.84 -3.73
C PRO A 122 5.62 0.64 -4.66
N ASN A 123 4.91 -0.38 -4.18
CA ASN A 123 4.53 -1.55 -4.99
C ASN A 123 3.40 -1.26 -6.00
N ARG A 124 2.80 -0.06 -5.95
CA ARG A 124 1.68 0.40 -6.80
C ARG A 124 0.48 -0.54 -6.82
N ARG A 125 0.30 -1.38 -5.77
CA ARG A 125 -0.89 -2.21 -5.67
C ARG A 125 -2.11 -1.33 -5.46
N THR A 126 -3.23 -1.74 -6.05
CA THR A 126 -4.54 -1.12 -5.83
C THR A 126 -5.16 -1.48 -4.48
N SER A 127 -4.47 -2.30 -3.67
CA SER A 127 -4.89 -2.68 -2.32
C SER A 127 -3.74 -3.12 -1.42
N VAL A 128 -3.89 -2.89 -0.11
CA VAL A 128 -2.97 -3.42 0.93
C VAL A 128 -3.17 -4.93 1.09
N ILE A 129 -4.41 -5.37 1.28
CA ILE A 129 -4.76 -6.79 1.34
C ILE A 129 -5.21 -7.31 -0.02
N THR A 130 -5.25 -8.64 -0.16
CA THR A 130 -5.66 -9.31 -1.41
C THR A 130 -7.12 -9.72 -1.32
#